data_AF-A0A3M2GU36-F1
#
_entry.id   AF-A0A3M2GU36-F1
#
_cell.length_a   1.000
_cell.length_b   1.000
_cell.length_c   1.000
_cell.angle_alpha   90.00
_cell.angle_beta   90.00
_cell.angle_gamma   90.00
#
_symmetry.space_group_name_H-M   'P 1'
#
loop_
_entity.id
_entity.type
_entity.pdbx_description
1 polymer ?
#
loop_
_entity_poly.entity_id
_entity_poly.type
_entity_poly.pdbx_seq_one_letter_code
_entity_poly.pdbx_strand_id
1 'polypeptide(L)'
;MVALIFLLLLLGTAQAIDCPLLKVRFEALKEDMIYEELMYEAERLIEEGCSKGNLKAMRSAEKVVQAIENIKFSEALGEERVVAGKRLRRAGELLNETKKHADKNRTFYAYQLLFFQVARENFRVKDYNYALRYALASYNLGRALIELR
;
A
#
# COMPACT_ATOMS: atom_id res chain seq x y z
N MET A 1 11.25 0.24 -41.77
CA MET A 1 9.90 0.16 -41.14
C MET A 1 9.82 -0.83 -39.99
N VAL A 2 10.45 -2.02 -40.06
CA VAL A 2 10.40 -3.03 -38.98
C VAL A 2 11.01 -2.53 -37.66
N ALA A 3 12.08 -1.73 -37.72
CA ALA A 3 12.72 -1.15 -36.54
C ALA A 3 11.83 -0.16 -35.76
N LEU A 4 10.89 0.53 -36.43
CA LEU A 4 9.99 1.50 -35.78
C LEU A 4 8.87 0.80 -35.00
N ILE A 5 8.40 -0.35 -35.51
CA ILE A 5 7.37 -1.19 -34.87
C ILE A 5 7.93 -1.85 -33.60
N PHE A 6 9.19 -2.29 -33.63
CA PHE A 6 9.86 -2.87 -32.46
C PHE A 6 10.11 -1.81 -31.36
N LEU A 7 10.38 -0.55 -31.72
CA LEU A 7 10.54 0.55 -30.77
C LEU A 7 9.21 0.95 -30.11
N LEU A 8 8.09 0.89 -30.85
CA LEU A 8 6.74 1.14 -30.32
C LEU A 8 6.24 0.01 -29.40
N LEU A 9 6.63 -1.23 -29.64
CA LEU A 9 6.30 -2.37 -28.77
C LEU A 9 7.08 -2.39 -27.45
N LEU A 10 8.32 -1.88 -27.45
CA LEU A 10 9.14 -1.79 -26.23
C LEU A 10 8.76 -0.62 -25.31
N LEU A 11 8.01 0.38 -25.81
CA LEU A 11 7.48 1.47 -24.99
C LEU A 11 6.19 1.08 -24.23
N GLY A 12 5.58 -0.07 -24.55
CA GLY A 12 4.29 -0.51 -24.02
C GLY A 12 4.31 -1.33 -22.74
N THR A 13 5.48 -1.70 -22.20
CA THR A 13 5.58 -2.50 -20.97
C THR A 13 5.77 -1.68 -19.70
N ALA A 14 5.30 -0.43 -19.71
CA ALA A 14 4.92 0.20 -18.45
C ALA A 14 3.75 -0.62 -17.90
N GLN A 15 3.96 -1.36 -16.81
CA GLN A 15 2.92 -2.11 -16.09
C GLN A 15 1.69 -1.20 -15.90
N ALA A 16 0.71 -1.33 -16.78
CA ALA A 16 -0.57 -0.68 -16.62
C ALA A 16 -1.21 -1.36 -15.42
N ILE A 17 -1.36 -0.63 -14.32
CA ILE A 17 -2.16 -1.10 -13.19
C ILE A 17 -3.57 -1.34 -13.75
N ASP A 18 -4.03 -2.58 -13.66
CA ASP A 18 -5.27 -3.04 -14.26
C ASP A 18 -6.45 -2.68 -13.34
N CYS A 19 -7.20 -1.65 -13.71
CA CYS A 19 -8.36 -1.16 -12.96
C CYS A 19 -9.40 -2.24 -12.64
N PRO A 20 -9.82 -3.10 -13.58
CA PRO A 20 -10.57 -4.31 -13.30
C PRO A 20 -10.04 -5.12 -12.12
N LEU A 21 -8.76 -5.50 -12.14
CA LEU A 21 -8.14 -6.31 -11.09
C LEU A 21 -8.11 -5.58 -9.74
N LEU A 22 -7.77 -4.29 -9.74
CA LEU A 22 -7.75 -3.46 -8.53
C LEU A 22 -9.15 -3.37 -7.88
N LYS A 23 -10.20 -3.20 -8.69
CA LYS A 23 -11.59 -3.19 -8.21
C LYS A 23 -11.99 -4.53 -7.61
N VAL A 24 -11.68 -5.65 -8.27
CA VAL A 24 -11.97 -6.99 -7.73
C VAL A 24 -11.31 -7.19 -6.36
N ARG A 25 -10.04 -6.82 -6.23
CA ARG A 25 -9.31 -6.91 -4.95
C ARG A 25 -9.92 -6.01 -3.89
N PHE A 26 -10.30 -4.79 -4.23
CA PHE A 26 -10.99 -3.87 -3.32
C PHE A 26 -12.33 -4.44 -2.83
N GLU A 27 -13.17 -4.98 -3.72
CA GLU A 27 -14.45 -5.57 -3.34
C GLU A 27 -14.27 -6.77 -2.41
N ALA A 28 -13.26 -7.62 -2.64
CA ALA A 28 -12.92 -8.72 -1.73
C ALA A 28 -12.49 -8.26 -0.32
N LEU A 29 -12.08 -7.00 -0.16
CA LEU A 29 -11.79 -6.40 1.14
C LEU A 29 -13.03 -5.80 1.81
N LYS A 30 -14.00 -5.34 1.01
CA LYS A 30 -15.18 -4.59 1.45
C LYS A 30 -16.13 -5.40 2.34
N GLU A 31 -16.21 -6.71 2.14
CA GLU A 31 -17.09 -7.61 2.92
C GLU A 31 -16.82 -7.61 4.43
N ASP A 32 -15.58 -7.33 4.86
CA ASP A 32 -15.19 -7.37 6.28
C ASP A 32 -15.10 -5.98 6.93
N MET A 33 -15.24 -4.90 6.15
CA MET A 33 -15.21 -3.48 6.58
C MET A 33 -14.12 -3.10 7.61
N ILE A 34 -12.97 -3.78 7.61
CA ILE A 34 -11.87 -3.44 8.52
C ILE A 34 -11.23 -2.14 8.03
N TYR A 35 -11.13 -1.14 8.91
CA TYR A 35 -10.60 0.20 8.62
C TYR A 35 -11.46 1.00 7.62
N GLU A 36 -12.75 1.19 7.94
CA GLU A 36 -13.74 1.87 7.09
C GLU A 36 -13.25 3.18 6.46
N GLU A 37 -12.65 4.07 7.23
CA GLU A 37 -12.13 5.34 6.71
C GLU A 37 -11.02 5.14 5.67
N LEU A 38 -10.16 4.13 5.86
CA LEU A 38 -9.10 3.80 4.91
C LEU A 38 -9.66 3.16 3.64
N MET A 39 -10.71 2.34 3.78
CA MET A 39 -11.44 1.75 2.66
C MET A 39 -12.17 2.81 1.83
N TYR A 40 -12.80 3.80 2.47
CA TYR A 40 -13.42 4.93 1.79
C TYR A 40 -12.39 5.75 0.98
N GLU A 41 -11.23 6.03 1.56
CA GLU A 41 -10.15 6.71 0.84
C GLU A 41 -9.60 5.87 -0.33
N ALA A 42 -9.53 4.55 -0.18
CA ALA A 42 -9.16 3.66 -1.28
C ALA A 42 -10.18 3.72 -2.43
N GLU A 43 -11.48 3.67 -2.12
CA GLU A 43 -12.57 3.79 -3.10
C GLU A 43 -12.49 5.11 -3.87
N ARG A 44 -12.28 6.23 -3.16
CA ARG A 44 -12.08 7.55 -3.76
C ARG A 44 -10.90 7.57 -4.73
N LEU A 45 -9.76 7.00 -4.32
CA LEU A 45 -8.56 6.93 -5.17
C LEU A 45 -8.76 6.02 -6.39
N ILE A 46 -9.52 4.92 -6.25
CA ILE A 46 -9.90 4.04 -7.36
C ILE A 46 -10.77 4.80 -8.36
N GLU A 47 -11.75 5.58 -7.90
CA GLU A 47 -12.59 6.38 -8.79
C GLU A 47 -11.76 7.44 -9.54
N GLU A 48 -10.91 8.18 -8.83
CA GLU A 48 -10.00 9.16 -9.44
C GLU A 48 -9.03 8.51 -10.43
N GLY A 49 -8.49 7.35 -10.09
CA GLY A 49 -7.55 6.63 -10.92
C GLY A 49 -8.19 6.02 -12.17
N CYS A 50 -9.22 5.22 -11.98
CA CYS A 50 -9.81 4.38 -13.02
C CYS A 50 -10.87 5.09 -13.86
N SER A 51 -11.64 6.01 -13.26
CA SER A 51 -12.69 6.72 -13.99
C SER A 51 -12.19 8.04 -14.55
N LYS A 52 -11.29 8.73 -13.83
CA LYS A 52 -10.79 10.07 -14.20
C LYS A 52 -9.37 10.04 -14.78
N GLY A 53 -8.75 8.86 -14.88
CA GLY A 53 -7.42 8.68 -15.49
C GLY A 53 -6.25 9.22 -14.65
N ASN A 54 -6.45 9.49 -13.35
CA ASN A 54 -5.39 9.99 -12.49
C ASN A 54 -4.42 8.87 -12.08
N LEU A 55 -3.30 8.75 -12.81
CA LEU A 55 -2.30 7.71 -12.57
C LEU A 55 -1.72 7.71 -11.14
N LYS A 56 -1.56 8.88 -10.51
CA LYS A 56 -1.08 8.97 -9.11
C LYS A 56 -2.10 8.38 -8.15
N ALA A 57 -3.38 8.71 -8.34
CA ALA A 57 -4.46 8.16 -7.53
C ALA A 57 -4.55 6.64 -7.70
N MET A 58 -4.49 6.15 -8.94
CA MET A 58 -4.51 4.70 -9.23
C MET A 58 -3.34 3.96 -8.56
N ARG A 59 -2.11 4.48 -8.68
CA ARG A 59 -0.92 3.91 -8.03
C ARG A 59 -0.97 3.98 -6.51
N SER A 60 -1.71 4.93 -5.96
CA SER A 60 -1.89 5.10 -4.53
C SER A 60 -2.95 4.13 -4.01
N ALA A 61 -4.07 3.99 -4.73
CA ALA A 61 -5.11 3.00 -4.46
C ALA A 61 -4.54 1.58 -4.40
N GLU A 62 -3.73 1.20 -5.39
CA GLU A 62 -3.05 -0.10 -5.42
C GLU A 62 -2.24 -0.38 -4.14
N LYS A 63 -1.50 0.63 -3.65
CA LYS A 63 -0.70 0.51 -2.43
C LYS A 63 -1.59 0.44 -1.18
N VAL A 64 -2.70 1.18 -1.14
CA VAL A 64 -3.65 1.13 -0.02
C VAL A 64 -4.34 -0.24 0.05
N VAL A 65 -4.85 -0.74 -1.07
CA VAL A 65 -5.43 -2.09 -1.18
C VAL A 65 -4.42 -3.13 -0.73
N GLN A 66 -3.18 -3.07 -1.24
CA GLN A 66 -2.14 -4.01 -0.83
C GLN A 66 -1.75 -3.89 0.66
N ALA A 67 -1.86 -2.71 1.26
CA ALA A 67 -1.63 -2.56 2.71
C ALA A 67 -2.68 -3.34 3.52
N ILE A 68 -3.94 -3.29 3.10
CA ILE A 68 -5.05 -3.97 3.78
C ILE A 68 -4.97 -5.48 3.53
N GLU A 69 -4.63 -5.92 2.32
CA GLU A 69 -4.42 -7.34 2.00
C GLU A 69 -3.30 -7.96 2.84
N ASN A 70 -2.18 -7.24 3.05
CA ASN A 70 -1.09 -7.72 3.91
C ASN A 70 -1.55 -8.01 5.35
N ILE A 71 -2.60 -7.33 5.83
CA ILE A 71 -3.17 -7.57 7.15
C ILE A 71 -4.13 -8.77 7.09
N LYS A 72 -5.00 -8.79 6.07
CA LYS A 72 -6.14 -9.70 5.98
C LYS A 72 -5.80 -11.08 5.43
N PHE A 73 -5.09 -11.14 4.31
CA PHE A 73 -4.92 -12.36 3.51
C PHE A 73 -3.48 -12.88 3.50
N SER A 74 -2.59 -12.31 4.31
CA SER A 74 -1.19 -12.70 4.25
C SER A 74 -1.02 -14.17 4.62
N GLU A 75 -0.44 -14.92 3.69
CA GLU A 75 0.18 -16.21 3.94
C GLU A 75 1.19 -16.08 5.09
N ALA A 76 1.56 -17.20 5.72
CA ALA A 76 2.61 -17.19 6.73
C ALA A 76 3.93 -16.71 6.08
N LEU A 77 4.33 -15.47 6.32
CA LEU A 77 5.53 -14.86 5.74
C LEU A 77 6.83 -15.32 6.44
N GLY A 78 6.74 -16.38 7.26
CA GLY A 78 7.80 -16.88 8.13
C GLY A 78 7.94 -16.07 9.43
N GLU A 79 8.42 -16.72 10.49
CA GLU A 79 8.68 -16.11 11.81
C GLU A 79 10.10 -15.52 11.90
N GLU A 80 10.62 -14.99 10.79
CA GLU A 80 12.00 -14.52 10.75
C GLU A 80 12.14 -13.13 11.37
N ARG A 81 12.62 -13.10 12.62
CA ARG A 81 13.00 -11.88 13.35
C ARG A 81 13.80 -10.89 12.49
N VAL A 82 14.75 -11.39 11.70
CA VAL A 82 15.64 -10.58 10.86
C VAL A 82 14.85 -9.85 9.77
N VAL A 83 13.95 -10.56 9.09
CA VAL A 83 13.11 -10.00 8.02
C VAL A 83 12.13 -9.00 8.61
N ALA A 84 11.41 -9.36 9.67
CA ALA A 84 10.48 -8.47 10.36
C ALA A 84 11.18 -7.19 10.84
N GLY A 85 12.36 -7.31 11.44
CA GLY A 85 13.15 -6.17 11.91
C GLY A 85 13.60 -5.25 10.77
N LYS A 86 14.05 -5.81 9.65
CA LYS A 86 14.43 -5.04 8.46
C LYS A 86 13.24 -4.27 7.86
N ARG A 87 12.06 -4.89 7.82
CA ARG A 87 10.84 -4.26 7.31
C ARG A 87 10.30 -3.19 8.24
N LEU A 88 10.28 -3.47 9.55
CA LEU A 88 9.90 -2.49 10.57
C LEU A 88 10.79 -1.24 10.50
N ARG A 89 12.11 -1.41 10.38
CA ARG A 89 13.04 -0.27 10.21
C ARG A 89 12.69 0.58 8.99
N ARG A 90 12.48 -0.05 7.83
CA ARG A 90 12.08 0.64 6.59
C ARG A 90 10.75 1.38 6.71
N ALA A 91 9.77 0.78 7.39
CA ALA A 91 8.50 1.44 7.67
C ALA A 91 8.69 2.69 8.53
N GLY A 92 9.55 2.63 9.55
CA GLY A 92 9.87 3.77 10.41
C GLY A 92 10.62 4.89 9.69
N GLU A 93 11.58 4.55 8.82
CA GLU A 93 12.26 5.52 7.95
C GLU A 93 11.25 6.28 7.08
N LEU A 94 10.34 5.55 6.43
CA LEU A 94 9.32 6.15 5.57
C LEU A 94 8.26 6.94 6.36
N LEU A 95 7.90 6.53 7.57
CA LEU A 95 6.99 7.28 8.46
C LEU A 95 7.55 8.66 8.84
N ASN A 96 8.86 8.73 9.06
CA ASN A 96 9.51 10.02 9.31
C ASN A 96 9.51 10.90 8.05
N GLU A 97 9.75 10.31 6.88
CA GLU A 97 9.74 11.03 5.61
C GLU A 97 8.35 11.60 5.28
N THR A 98 7.29 10.83 5.51
CA THR A 98 5.91 11.21 5.19
C THR A 98 5.26 12.15 6.20
N LYS A 99 5.87 12.36 7.37
CA LYS A 99 5.36 13.28 8.41
C LYS A 99 5.07 14.68 7.88
N LYS A 100 5.91 15.20 6.98
CA LYS A 100 5.72 16.51 6.33
C LYS A 100 4.49 16.58 5.41
N HIS A 101 3.88 15.45 5.09
CA HIS A 101 2.70 15.33 4.22
C HIS A 101 1.42 14.98 5.01
N ALA A 102 1.52 14.87 6.34
CA ALA A 102 0.42 14.44 7.21
C ALA A 102 -0.83 15.33 7.04
N ASP A 103 -0.68 16.64 6.94
CA ASP A 103 -1.81 17.56 6.90
C ASP A 103 -2.69 17.43 5.65
N LYS A 104 -2.09 17.09 4.50
CA LYS A 104 -2.81 16.97 3.22
C LYS A 104 -3.52 15.63 3.07
N ASN A 105 -3.06 14.61 3.78
CA ASN A 105 -3.49 13.23 3.64
C ASN A 105 -3.61 12.57 5.02
N ARG A 106 -4.40 13.20 5.90
CA ARG A 106 -4.45 12.88 7.33
C ARG A 106 -4.81 11.44 7.60
N THR A 107 -5.82 10.92 6.91
CA THR A 107 -6.28 9.53 7.04
C THR A 107 -5.14 8.55 6.75
N PHE A 108 -4.48 8.67 5.60
CA PHE A 108 -3.36 7.79 5.26
C PHE A 108 -2.20 7.88 6.26
N TYR A 109 -1.87 9.08 6.74
CA TYR A 109 -0.80 9.23 7.73
C TYR A 109 -1.18 8.64 9.09
N ALA A 110 -2.43 8.82 9.55
CA ALA A 110 -2.94 8.24 10.78
C ALA A 110 -2.87 6.71 10.74
N TYR A 111 -3.33 6.08 9.66
CA TYR A 111 -3.23 4.64 9.49
C TYR A 111 -1.79 4.16 9.30
N GLN A 112 -0.94 4.91 8.61
CA GLN A 112 0.49 4.59 8.51
C GLN A 112 1.14 4.51 9.90
N LEU A 113 0.87 5.51 10.74
CA LEU A 113 1.36 5.57 12.11
C LEU A 113 0.79 4.42 12.95
N LEU A 114 -0.54 4.20 12.90
CA LEU A 114 -1.20 3.11 13.61
C LEU A 114 -0.57 1.76 13.27
N PHE A 115 -0.44 1.45 11.98
CA PHE A 115 0.13 0.18 11.54
C PHE A 115 1.59 0.03 11.95
N PHE A 116 2.37 1.11 11.96
CA PHE A 116 3.73 1.08 12.48
C PHE A 116 3.77 0.75 13.98
N GLN A 117 2.87 1.32 14.79
CA GLN A 117 2.80 1.03 16.22
C GLN A 117 2.42 -0.43 16.48
N VAL A 118 1.41 -0.94 15.77
CA VAL A 118 1.02 -2.36 15.86
C VAL A 118 2.19 -3.26 15.50
N ALA A 119 2.91 -2.96 14.42
CA ALA A 119 4.09 -3.73 14.01
C ALA A 119 5.17 -3.75 15.09
N ARG A 120 5.44 -2.59 15.71
CA ARG A 120 6.47 -2.45 16.74
C ARG A 120 6.14 -3.24 18.01
N GLU A 121 4.89 -3.18 18.46
CA GLU A 121 4.47 -3.93 19.65
C GLU A 121 4.49 -5.45 19.40
N ASN A 122 4.05 -5.90 18.23
CA ASN A 122 4.11 -7.32 17.87
C ASN A 122 5.56 -7.83 17.76
N PHE A 123 6.47 -7.01 17.22
CA PHE A 123 7.88 -7.34 17.20
C PHE A 123 8.46 -7.51 18.62
N ARG A 124 8.02 -6.66 19.57
CA ARG A 124 8.45 -6.70 20.97
C ARG A 124 8.00 -7.98 21.68
N VAL A 125 6.78 -8.44 21.42
CA VAL A 125 6.26 -9.72 21.95
C VAL A 125 6.67 -10.94 21.13
N LYS A 126 7.57 -10.76 20.15
CA LYS A 126 8.14 -11.80 19.27
C LYS A 126 7.14 -12.44 18.30
N ASP A 127 5.99 -11.82 18.08
CA ASP A 127 5.09 -12.17 16.98
C ASP A 127 5.61 -11.53 15.69
N TYR A 128 6.63 -12.15 15.11
CA TYR A 128 7.33 -11.59 13.95
C TYR A 128 6.50 -11.64 12.68
N ASN A 129 5.59 -12.61 12.55
CA ASN A 129 4.69 -12.70 11.40
C ASN A 129 3.69 -11.53 11.43
N TYR A 130 3.03 -11.30 12.57
CA TYR A 130 2.10 -10.18 12.70
C TYR A 130 2.82 -8.83 12.62
N ALA A 131 4.02 -8.71 13.20
CA ALA A 131 4.87 -7.54 13.05
C ALA A 131 5.22 -7.25 11.58
N LEU A 132 5.57 -8.29 10.82
CA LEU A 132 5.93 -8.17 9.40
C LEU A 132 4.74 -7.68 8.56
N ARG A 133 3.55 -8.23 8.78
CA ARG A 133 2.30 -7.82 8.10
C ARG A 133 2.04 -6.32 8.26
N TYR A 134 2.05 -5.84 9.50
CA TYR A 134 1.77 -4.44 9.79
C TYR A 134 2.92 -3.50 9.40
N ALA A 135 4.18 -3.96 9.43
CA ALA A 135 5.30 -3.20 8.90
C ALA A 135 5.17 -2.98 7.39
N LEU A 136 4.76 -4.00 6.62
CA LEU A 136 4.52 -3.88 5.19
C LEU A 136 3.30 -3.00 4.89
N ALA A 137 2.22 -3.13 5.66
CA ALA A 137 1.04 -2.28 5.54
C ALA A 137 1.39 -0.80 5.77
N SER A 138 2.08 -0.49 6.86
CA SER A 138 2.57 0.86 7.15
C SER A 138 3.46 1.38 6.03
N TYR A 139 4.41 0.57 5.55
CA TYR A 139 5.29 0.95 4.44
C TYR A 139 4.50 1.27 3.16
N ASN A 140 3.49 0.48 2.83
CA ASN A 140 2.67 0.71 1.64
C ASN A 140 1.84 1.99 1.74
N LEU A 141 1.26 2.31 2.91
CA LEU A 141 0.58 3.59 3.13
C LEU A 141 1.55 4.78 3.02
N GLY A 142 2.77 4.63 3.54
CA GLY A 142 3.81 5.63 3.35
C GLY A 142 4.13 5.86 1.88
N ARG A 143 4.20 4.80 1.06
CA ARG A 143 4.43 4.93 -0.38
C ARG A 143 3.23 5.54 -1.11
N ALA A 144 2.00 5.29 -0.65
CA ALA A 144 0.80 5.95 -1.18
C ALA A 144 0.89 7.47 -0.93
N LEU A 145 1.25 7.89 0.29
CA LEU A 145 1.46 9.29 0.64
C LEU A 145 2.51 9.98 -0.25
N ILE A 146 3.63 9.32 -0.53
CA ILE A 146 4.68 9.86 -1.42
C ILE A 146 4.19 9.98 -2.88
N GLU A 147 3.32 9.09 -3.35
CA GLU A 147 2.77 9.17 -4.72
C GLU A 147 1.74 10.29 -4.85
N LEU A 148 0.94 10.53 -3.80
CA LEU A 148 -0.08 11.59 -3.74
C LEU A 148 0.49 13.01 -3.60
N ARG A 149 1.80 13.16 -3.41
CA ARG A 149 2.45 14.46 -3.27
C ARG A 149 2.41 15.31 -4.56
#